data_AF-C6C0F4-F1
#
_entry.id   AF-C6C0F4-F1
#
_cell.length_a   1.000
_cell.length_b   1.000
_cell.length_c   1.000
_cell.angle_alpha   90.00
_cell.angle_beta   90.00
_cell.angle_gamma   90.00
#
_symmetry.space_group_name_H-M   'P 1'
#
loop_
_entity.id
_entity.type
_entity.pdbx_description
1 polymer ?
#
loop_
_entity_poly.entity_id
_entity_poly.type
_entity_poly.pdbx_seq_one_letter_code
_entity_poly.pdbx_strand_id
1 'polypeptide(L)'
;MSILPDFTSIKDLKYGEDSVFDAWLLHFMTANHLESIIDPVKNASPEQLRFMVALDDNQVFAPCSDWQFNRLVTPGLESDLLDVYIFVWRSLVKLVKNHVSDRYQRRLILNLCRHKFRQALDSSIMIPLRLLKNMITIFLSRSGLDDPYRNRKELLFSRGKAFVESDFFRQSMESCPYPALDCESLAEMRFELDMIELERIFRLSSLPDQWSQALFGEDYKIFSQMYSRDKVDFTPVRNVFHGTEGGLKILFIPDETGGLMADLLMIKSLLRQGHSVILALKEGFWFDSPTFWDRESNLLLAEALKDALFISEERISKNDLLSSLRENPFVVISDGTRERLNLIRCSVTFARAWKESDLIIAKGWGNRRRLIGNSNLFTRDIICFYRNLEGEFKLEFKAKSSKVNKFTEAGISAKANEIIAEMQQARSERKAVMFYSAIVGSIPGQVDTAIKVLNTFVGHLRDRLADTYIINPAEHFEEGMDADDLMFMWEKVQRSGFITIWRFQTYADIEKSFELMGERVPPVWAGKDATYSTGCTKEMHIAQDVQKRHRELQIIGPGSDKFLRRREYGVGRFSDVVIEP
;
A
#
# COMPACT_ATOMS: atom_id res chain seq x y z
N MET A 1 -26.17 7.69 -27.19
CA MET A 1 -25.02 7.47 -26.29
C MET A 1 -23.79 7.57 -27.16
N SER A 2 -22.90 8.51 -26.85
CA SER A 2 -21.62 8.66 -27.54
C SER A 2 -20.85 7.35 -27.47
N ILE A 3 -20.21 7.00 -28.58
CA ILE A 3 -19.33 5.84 -28.68
C ILE A 3 -18.18 6.11 -27.70
N LEU A 4 -18.16 5.36 -26.60
CA LEU A 4 -17.05 5.41 -25.65
C LEU A 4 -15.77 4.99 -26.41
N PRO A 5 -14.61 5.58 -26.10
CA PRO A 5 -13.37 5.28 -26.80
C PRO A 5 -13.10 3.77 -26.79
N ASP A 6 -12.63 3.23 -27.90
CA ASP A 6 -12.20 1.84 -27.98
C ASP A 6 -10.86 1.71 -27.26
N PHE A 7 -10.87 1.15 -26.05
CA PHE A 7 -9.67 0.91 -25.28
C PHE A 7 -9.50 -0.59 -25.05
N THR A 8 -8.26 -1.06 -25.19
CA THR A 8 -7.92 -2.46 -24.93
C THR A 8 -7.71 -2.75 -23.46
N SER A 9 -7.43 -1.72 -22.66
CA SER A 9 -6.88 -1.88 -21.32
C SER A 9 -7.15 -0.67 -20.42
N ILE A 10 -7.33 -0.91 -19.11
CA ILE A 10 -7.57 0.18 -18.14
C ILE A 10 -6.38 1.14 -18.07
N LYS A 11 -5.15 0.63 -18.22
CA LYS A 11 -3.93 1.44 -18.22
C LYS A 11 -3.92 2.50 -19.33
N ASP A 12 -4.66 2.33 -20.41
CA ASP A 12 -4.64 3.25 -21.53
C ASP A 12 -5.52 4.50 -21.26
N LEU A 13 -6.28 4.48 -20.16
CA LEU A 13 -7.25 5.52 -19.83
C LEU A 13 -6.62 6.66 -19.03
N LYS A 14 -6.85 7.89 -19.51
CA LYS A 14 -6.44 9.13 -18.85
C LYS A 14 -7.60 10.13 -18.79
N TYR A 15 -7.64 10.90 -17.71
CA TYR A 15 -8.52 12.06 -17.61
C TYR A 15 -8.02 13.20 -18.52
N GLY A 16 -8.96 13.99 -19.05
CA GLY A 16 -8.70 15.20 -19.83
C GLY A 16 -8.65 15.02 -21.34
N GLU A 17 -8.86 13.80 -21.84
CA GLU A 17 -8.88 13.50 -23.28
C GLU A 17 -10.27 13.69 -23.91
N ASP A 18 -11.32 13.20 -23.25
CA ASP A 18 -12.72 13.37 -23.68
C ASP A 18 -13.62 13.70 -22.47
N SER A 19 -14.23 14.88 -22.51
CA SER A 19 -15.15 15.36 -21.48
C SER A 19 -16.34 14.43 -21.20
N VAL A 20 -16.84 13.71 -22.20
CA VAL A 20 -17.99 12.81 -22.02
C VAL A 20 -17.56 11.52 -21.33
N PHE A 21 -16.43 10.98 -21.75
CA PHE A 21 -15.82 9.83 -21.10
C PHE A 21 -15.39 10.16 -19.66
N ASP A 22 -14.74 11.29 -19.45
CA ASP A 22 -14.37 11.78 -18.11
C ASP A 22 -15.58 11.89 -17.18
N ALA A 23 -16.69 12.44 -17.67
CA ALA A 23 -17.93 12.51 -16.91
C ALA A 23 -18.47 11.12 -16.55
N TRP A 24 -18.37 10.16 -17.48
CA TRP A 24 -18.73 8.76 -17.21
C TRP A 24 -17.80 8.12 -16.18
N LEU A 25 -16.48 8.34 -16.26
CA LEU A 25 -15.51 7.84 -15.29
C LEU A 25 -15.75 8.39 -13.90
N LEU A 26 -15.96 9.70 -13.79
CA LEU A 26 -16.29 10.36 -12.53
C LEU A 26 -17.60 9.80 -11.96
N HIS A 27 -18.59 9.53 -12.81
CA HIS A 27 -19.81 8.86 -12.40
C HIS A 27 -19.54 7.42 -11.90
N PHE A 28 -18.70 6.65 -12.61
CA PHE A 28 -18.28 5.32 -12.21
C PHE A 28 -17.57 5.32 -10.85
N MET A 29 -16.60 6.21 -10.66
CA MET A 29 -15.84 6.34 -9.40
C MET A 29 -16.75 6.76 -8.25
N THR A 30 -17.65 7.71 -8.48
CA THR A 30 -18.61 8.20 -7.49
C THR A 30 -19.63 7.12 -7.11
N ALA A 31 -20.23 6.43 -8.10
CA ALA A 31 -21.19 5.35 -7.86
C ALA A 31 -20.58 4.20 -7.04
N ASN A 32 -19.29 3.92 -7.25
CA ASN A 32 -18.54 2.91 -6.51
C ASN A 32 -17.95 3.41 -5.17
N HIS A 33 -18.17 4.69 -4.83
CA HIS A 33 -17.63 5.36 -3.65
C HIS A 33 -16.11 5.25 -3.57
N LEU A 34 -15.44 5.46 -4.70
CA LEU A 34 -13.99 5.40 -4.85
C LEU A 34 -13.34 6.77 -4.94
N GLU A 35 -14.14 7.83 -5.05
CA GLU A 35 -13.58 9.15 -5.29
C GLU A 35 -13.02 9.80 -4.03
N SER A 36 -11.75 10.22 -4.10
CA SER A 36 -10.98 10.74 -2.97
C SER A 36 -11.50 12.10 -2.51
N ILE A 37 -11.97 12.93 -3.44
CA ILE A 37 -12.52 14.26 -3.14
C ILE A 37 -13.78 14.15 -2.28
N ILE A 38 -14.58 13.10 -2.48
CA ILE A 38 -15.87 12.90 -1.78
C ILE A 38 -15.66 12.28 -0.39
N ASP A 39 -14.76 11.31 -0.26
CA ASP A 39 -14.48 10.64 1.03
C ASP A 39 -12.96 10.47 1.23
N PRO A 40 -12.22 11.56 1.50
CA PRO A 40 -10.75 11.59 1.58
C PRO A 40 -10.21 10.83 2.78
N VAL A 41 -11.06 10.48 3.75
CA VAL A 41 -10.66 9.68 4.90
C VAL A 41 -10.55 8.21 4.55
N LYS A 42 -11.43 7.73 3.65
CA LYS A 42 -11.54 6.30 3.30
C LYS A 42 -10.99 5.95 1.91
N ASN A 43 -10.82 6.93 1.05
CA ASN A 43 -10.32 6.74 -0.31
C ASN A 43 -8.96 7.41 -0.44
N ALA A 44 -7.98 6.65 -0.91
CA ALA A 44 -6.62 7.08 -1.17
C ALA A 44 -6.62 8.24 -2.15
N SER A 45 -5.82 9.25 -1.85
CA SER A 45 -5.51 10.28 -2.81
C SER A 45 -4.70 9.71 -3.98
N PRO A 46 -4.62 10.41 -5.13
CA PRO A 46 -3.75 9.99 -6.23
C PRO A 46 -2.29 9.74 -5.78
N GLU A 47 -1.79 10.54 -4.85
CA GLU A 47 -0.43 10.43 -4.33
C GLU A 47 -0.24 9.21 -3.42
N GLN A 48 -1.19 8.94 -2.51
CA GLN A 48 -1.19 7.70 -1.73
C GLN A 48 -1.30 6.48 -2.65
N LEU A 49 -2.13 6.53 -3.69
CA LEU A 49 -2.29 5.44 -4.63
C LEU A 49 -1.01 5.16 -5.42
N ARG A 50 -0.24 6.21 -5.73
CA ARG A 50 1.09 6.12 -6.36
C ARG A 50 2.14 5.38 -5.51
N PHE A 51 1.90 5.17 -4.21
CA PHE A 51 2.74 4.26 -3.41
C PHE A 51 2.63 2.81 -3.87
N MET A 52 1.47 2.43 -4.42
CA MET A 52 1.13 1.05 -4.76
C MET A 52 1.08 0.83 -6.28
N VAL A 53 0.49 1.76 -7.01
CA VAL A 53 0.26 1.65 -8.46
C VAL A 53 1.14 2.65 -9.20
N ALA A 54 1.85 2.19 -10.23
CA ALA A 54 2.66 3.06 -11.08
C ALA A 54 1.75 3.80 -12.06
N LEU A 55 1.30 4.99 -11.67
CA LEU A 55 0.39 5.83 -12.44
C LEU A 55 1.12 7.01 -13.09
N ASP A 56 0.97 7.15 -14.40
CA ASP A 56 1.31 8.37 -15.13
C ASP A 56 0.34 9.51 -14.75
N ASP A 57 0.63 10.73 -15.20
CA ASP A 57 -0.25 11.87 -14.95
C ASP A 57 -1.62 11.67 -15.58
N ASN A 58 -2.66 11.98 -14.78
CA ASN A 58 -4.07 11.80 -15.10
C ASN A 58 -4.49 10.35 -15.43
N GLN A 59 -3.62 9.36 -15.27
CA GLN A 59 -3.95 7.96 -15.55
C GLN A 59 -4.94 7.42 -14.52
N VAL A 60 -5.93 6.68 -15.01
CA VAL A 60 -7.02 6.15 -14.20
C VAL A 60 -6.62 4.81 -13.60
N PHE A 61 -7.04 4.58 -12.35
CA PHE A 61 -7.02 3.27 -11.74
C PHE A 61 -8.41 2.88 -11.25
N ALA A 62 -8.89 1.72 -11.69
CA ALA A 62 -10.08 1.09 -11.15
C ALA A 62 -9.66 -0.19 -10.40
N PRO A 63 -10.21 -0.47 -9.20
CA PRO A 63 -9.85 -1.64 -8.41
C PRO A 63 -10.54 -2.91 -8.97
N CYS A 64 -10.40 -3.18 -10.27
CA CYS A 64 -10.91 -4.34 -10.96
C CYS A 64 -10.06 -4.79 -12.14
N SER A 65 -10.31 -6.03 -12.56
CA SER A 65 -9.65 -6.60 -13.74
C SER A 65 -10.12 -5.88 -14.99
N ASP A 66 -9.27 -5.82 -16.01
CA ASP A 66 -9.57 -5.21 -17.32
C ASP A 66 -10.84 -5.79 -17.93
N TRP A 67 -11.01 -7.11 -17.88
CA TRP A 67 -12.26 -7.79 -18.29
C TRP A 67 -13.49 -7.19 -17.60
N GLN A 68 -13.43 -7.00 -16.28
CA GLN A 68 -14.58 -6.52 -15.51
C GLN A 68 -14.87 -5.05 -15.79
N PHE A 69 -13.83 -4.23 -15.93
CA PHE A 69 -13.99 -2.83 -16.29
C PHE A 69 -14.60 -2.70 -17.69
N ASN A 70 -14.06 -3.42 -18.68
CA ASN A 70 -14.60 -3.43 -20.04
C ASN A 70 -16.09 -3.81 -20.08
N ARG A 71 -16.49 -4.84 -19.32
CA ARG A 71 -17.90 -5.24 -19.20
C ARG A 71 -18.80 -4.20 -18.53
N LEU A 72 -18.27 -3.39 -17.61
CA LEU A 72 -19.05 -2.32 -16.95
C LEU A 72 -19.16 -1.05 -17.80
N VAL A 73 -18.21 -0.84 -18.72
CA VAL A 73 -18.21 0.29 -19.65
C VAL A 73 -19.10 0.00 -20.87
N THR A 74 -19.10 -1.26 -21.33
CA THR A 74 -19.87 -1.71 -22.49
C THR A 74 -21.36 -1.71 -22.17
N PRO A 75 -22.22 -1.12 -23.04
CA PRO A 75 -23.67 -1.16 -22.84
C PRO A 75 -24.23 -2.58 -22.84
N GLY A 76 -25.07 -2.89 -21.85
CA GLY A 76 -25.79 -4.16 -21.75
C GLY A 76 -25.19 -5.11 -20.72
N LEU A 77 -26.04 -5.94 -20.13
CA LEU A 77 -25.64 -6.92 -19.13
C LEU A 77 -25.41 -8.28 -19.78
N GLU A 78 -24.17 -8.55 -20.18
CA GLU A 78 -23.78 -9.85 -20.70
C GLU A 78 -23.85 -10.96 -19.64
N SER A 79 -23.98 -12.21 -20.10
CA SER A 79 -24.20 -13.38 -19.22
C SER A 79 -23.05 -13.59 -18.23
N ASP A 80 -21.81 -13.33 -18.66
CA ASP A 80 -20.61 -13.50 -17.85
C ASP A 80 -20.55 -12.50 -16.68
N LEU A 81 -20.93 -11.24 -16.90
CA LEU A 81 -21.04 -10.24 -15.84
C LEU A 81 -22.25 -10.52 -14.93
N LEU A 82 -23.38 -10.94 -15.50
CA LEU A 82 -24.57 -11.35 -14.74
C LEU A 82 -24.25 -12.49 -13.76
N ASP A 83 -23.46 -13.48 -14.17
CA ASP A 83 -23.04 -14.58 -13.29
C ASP A 83 -22.27 -14.10 -12.06
N VAL A 84 -21.43 -13.06 -12.21
CA VAL A 84 -20.71 -12.44 -11.08
C VAL A 84 -21.69 -11.73 -10.14
N TYR A 85 -22.69 -11.03 -10.66
CA TYR A 85 -23.75 -10.42 -9.82
C TYR A 85 -24.60 -11.49 -9.12
N ILE A 86 -24.97 -12.57 -9.81
CA ILE A 86 -25.71 -13.69 -9.22
C ILE A 86 -24.91 -14.31 -8.08
N PHE A 87 -23.61 -14.52 -8.25
CA PHE A 87 -22.72 -14.98 -7.19
C PHE A 87 -22.78 -14.05 -5.97
N VAL A 88 -22.63 -12.73 -6.17
CA VAL A 88 -22.73 -11.71 -5.12
C VAL A 88 -24.06 -11.79 -4.37
N TRP A 89 -25.17 -11.91 -5.10
CA TRP A 89 -26.50 -12.04 -4.51
C TRP A 89 -26.66 -13.32 -3.68
N ARG A 90 -26.23 -14.46 -4.22
CA ARG A 90 -26.30 -15.77 -3.55
C ARG A 90 -25.49 -15.77 -2.25
N SER A 91 -24.29 -15.19 -2.27
CA SER A 91 -23.43 -15.08 -1.10
C SER A 91 -24.10 -14.29 0.04
N LEU A 92 -24.71 -13.15 -0.29
CA LEU A 92 -25.50 -12.38 0.69
C LEU A 92 -26.71 -13.17 1.21
N VAL A 93 -27.49 -13.79 0.32
CA VAL A 93 -28.70 -14.53 0.73
C VAL A 93 -28.35 -15.66 1.69
N LYS A 94 -27.26 -16.38 1.42
CA LYS A 94 -26.75 -17.44 2.31
C LYS A 94 -26.36 -16.87 3.66
N LEU A 95 -25.60 -15.77 3.68
CA LEU A 95 -25.19 -15.08 4.91
C LEU A 95 -26.41 -14.67 5.77
N VAL A 96 -27.38 -13.97 5.17
CA VAL A 96 -28.56 -13.48 5.87
C VAL A 96 -29.43 -14.63 6.41
N LYS A 97 -29.62 -15.70 5.63
CA LYS A 97 -30.43 -16.85 6.07
C LYS A 97 -29.79 -17.62 7.22
N ASN A 98 -28.46 -17.71 7.26
CA ASN A 98 -27.74 -18.49 8.25
C ASN A 98 -27.60 -17.75 9.59
N HIS A 99 -27.48 -16.42 9.58
CA HIS A 99 -27.11 -15.64 10.77
C HIS A 99 -28.21 -14.73 11.33
N VAL A 100 -29.32 -14.52 10.60
CA VAL A 100 -30.46 -13.75 11.12
C VAL A 100 -31.62 -14.69 11.38
N SER A 101 -31.88 -14.99 12.65
CA SER A 101 -32.99 -15.86 13.08
C SER A 101 -34.35 -15.19 12.92
N ASP A 102 -34.47 -13.91 13.23
CA ASP A 102 -35.74 -13.17 13.13
C ASP A 102 -36.24 -13.07 11.68
N ARG A 103 -37.49 -13.49 11.46
CA ARG A 103 -38.12 -13.55 10.15
C ARG A 103 -38.37 -12.16 9.56
N TYR A 104 -38.72 -11.19 10.40
CA TYR A 104 -38.99 -9.82 9.94
C TYR A 104 -37.71 -9.13 9.49
N GLN A 105 -36.68 -9.10 10.33
CA GLN A 105 -35.36 -8.55 10.01
C GLN A 105 -34.75 -9.23 8.78
N ARG A 106 -34.84 -10.56 8.68
CA ARG A 106 -34.37 -11.29 7.50
C ARG A 106 -35.04 -10.81 6.22
N ARG A 107 -36.38 -10.64 6.22
CA ARG A 107 -37.13 -10.13 5.06
C ARG A 107 -36.78 -8.68 4.75
N LEU A 108 -36.64 -7.85 5.78
CA LEU A 108 -36.28 -6.45 5.64
C LEU A 108 -34.91 -6.29 4.97
N ILE A 109 -33.88 -6.96 5.50
CA ILE A 109 -32.52 -6.93 4.96
C ILE A 109 -32.51 -7.41 3.50
N LEU A 110 -33.15 -8.55 3.22
CA LEU A 110 -33.19 -9.11 1.87
C LEU A 110 -33.93 -8.21 0.88
N ASN A 111 -35.05 -7.61 1.27
CA ASN A 111 -35.78 -6.70 0.38
C ASN A 111 -34.99 -5.42 0.13
N LEU A 112 -34.39 -4.83 1.16
CA LEU A 112 -33.54 -3.64 1.01
C LEU A 112 -32.36 -3.91 0.08
N CYS A 113 -31.66 -5.03 0.28
CA CYS A 113 -30.55 -5.43 -0.59
C CYS A 113 -31.02 -5.78 -2.00
N ARG A 114 -32.22 -6.34 -2.17
CA ARG A 114 -32.80 -6.61 -3.49
C ARG A 114 -33.04 -5.33 -4.29
N HIS A 115 -33.50 -4.26 -3.65
CA HIS A 115 -33.65 -2.97 -4.31
C HIS A 115 -32.29 -2.44 -4.80
N LYS A 116 -31.25 -2.50 -3.96
CA LYS A 116 -29.88 -2.11 -4.34
C LYS A 116 -29.31 -3.00 -5.45
N PHE A 117 -29.58 -4.30 -5.40
CA PHE A 117 -29.15 -5.25 -6.42
C PHE A 117 -29.78 -4.94 -7.78
N ARG A 118 -31.09 -4.71 -7.83
CA ARG A 118 -31.79 -4.32 -9.08
C ARG A 118 -31.23 -3.02 -9.66
N GLN A 119 -31.07 -2.00 -8.81
CA GLN A 119 -30.45 -0.73 -9.22
C GLN A 119 -29.06 -0.94 -9.85
N ALA A 120 -28.25 -1.83 -9.28
CA ALA A 120 -26.92 -2.12 -9.81
C ALA A 120 -26.96 -2.84 -11.18
N LEU A 121 -27.92 -3.75 -11.38
CA LEU A 121 -28.12 -4.40 -12.68
C LEU A 121 -28.60 -3.40 -13.74
N ASP A 122 -29.56 -2.53 -13.38
CA ASP A 122 -30.14 -1.55 -14.30
C ASP A 122 -29.11 -0.51 -14.77
N SER A 123 -28.22 -0.08 -13.88
CA SER A 123 -27.17 0.90 -14.17
C SER A 123 -25.89 0.31 -14.78
N SER A 124 -25.61 -0.98 -14.54
CA SER A 124 -24.41 -1.70 -15.02
C SER A 124 -23.06 -1.02 -14.75
N ILE A 125 -23.00 -0.07 -13.80
CA ILE A 125 -21.78 0.71 -13.49
C ILE A 125 -21.12 0.31 -12.17
N MET A 126 -21.87 -0.33 -11.28
CA MET A 126 -21.39 -0.68 -9.94
C MET A 126 -20.59 -1.98 -9.98
N ILE A 127 -19.33 -1.94 -9.56
CA ILE A 127 -18.48 -3.12 -9.43
C ILE A 127 -19.18 -4.15 -8.52
N PRO A 128 -19.45 -5.38 -8.98
CA PRO A 128 -20.15 -6.41 -8.19
C PRO A 128 -19.66 -6.60 -6.75
N LEU A 129 -18.35 -6.58 -6.51
CA LEU A 129 -17.81 -6.75 -5.15
C LEU A 129 -17.98 -5.49 -4.27
N ARG A 130 -18.09 -4.30 -4.87
CA ARG A 130 -18.48 -3.07 -4.17
C ARG A 130 -19.94 -3.11 -3.77
N LEU A 131 -20.80 -3.63 -4.65
CA LEU A 131 -22.20 -3.92 -4.32
C LEU A 131 -22.29 -4.90 -3.15
N LEU A 132 -21.51 -5.98 -3.16
CA LEU A 132 -21.46 -6.94 -2.06
C LEU A 132 -21.06 -6.29 -0.74
N LYS A 133 -19.98 -5.50 -0.73
CA LYS A 133 -19.56 -4.72 0.46
C LYS A 133 -20.70 -3.86 1.00
N ASN A 134 -21.41 -3.14 0.13
CA ASN A 134 -22.51 -2.27 0.54
C ASN A 134 -23.65 -3.08 1.17
N MET A 135 -24.00 -4.22 0.58
CA MET A 135 -25.04 -5.11 1.13
C MET A 135 -24.61 -5.78 2.45
N ILE A 136 -23.33 -6.17 2.58
CA ILE A 136 -22.77 -6.67 3.85
C ILE A 136 -22.83 -5.59 4.92
N THR A 137 -22.50 -4.34 4.59
CA THR A 137 -22.61 -3.21 5.52
C THR A 137 -24.04 -3.07 6.04
N ILE A 138 -25.05 -3.13 5.16
CA ILE A 138 -26.46 -3.12 5.55
C ILE A 138 -26.79 -4.28 6.48
N PHE A 139 -26.33 -5.49 6.12
CA PHE A 139 -26.57 -6.69 6.92
C PHE A 139 -25.96 -6.59 8.32
N LEU A 140 -24.69 -6.17 8.46
CA LEU A 140 -24.02 -6.03 9.76
C LEU A 140 -24.72 -4.96 10.61
N SER A 141 -24.96 -3.78 10.05
CA SER A 141 -25.62 -2.68 10.77
C SER A 141 -27.04 -3.00 11.23
N ARG A 142 -27.78 -3.85 10.51
CA ARG A 142 -29.16 -4.25 10.88
C ARG A 142 -29.22 -5.48 11.77
N SER A 143 -28.25 -6.40 11.64
CA SER A 143 -28.19 -7.60 12.48
C SER A 143 -27.54 -7.34 13.84
N GLY A 144 -26.72 -6.29 13.96
CA GLY A 144 -25.94 -6.02 15.17
C GLY A 144 -24.78 -7.01 15.37
N LEU A 145 -24.44 -7.78 14.34
CA LEU A 145 -23.30 -8.70 14.34
C LEU A 145 -22.05 -7.98 13.83
N ASP A 146 -20.93 -8.16 14.53
CA ASP A 146 -19.64 -7.64 14.09
C ASP A 146 -18.95 -8.61 13.12
N ASP A 147 -18.88 -9.90 13.49
CA ASP A 147 -18.33 -10.97 12.66
C ASP A 147 -19.19 -12.24 12.73
N PRO A 148 -20.06 -12.47 11.74
CA PRO A 148 -20.89 -13.68 11.68
C PRO A 148 -20.10 -14.98 11.50
N TYR A 149 -18.89 -14.94 10.94
CA TYR A 149 -18.10 -16.13 10.62
C TYR A 149 -17.03 -16.43 11.66
N ARG A 150 -16.98 -15.72 12.80
CA ARG A 150 -16.00 -15.95 13.88
C ARG A 150 -15.79 -17.43 14.22
N ASN A 151 -16.84 -18.15 14.63
CA ASN A 151 -16.75 -19.58 14.97
C ASN A 151 -16.36 -20.46 13.77
N ARG A 152 -16.78 -20.06 12.56
CA ARG A 152 -16.42 -20.77 11.33
C ARG A 152 -14.93 -20.62 11.04
N LYS A 153 -14.37 -19.41 11.19
CA LYS A 153 -12.95 -19.12 11.03
C LYS A 153 -12.09 -19.84 12.07
N GLU A 154 -12.54 -19.91 13.33
CA GLU A 154 -11.88 -20.72 14.36
C GLU A 154 -11.80 -22.20 13.98
N LEU A 155 -12.89 -22.76 13.47
CA LEU A 155 -12.93 -24.15 12.99
C LEU A 155 -12.00 -24.35 11.78
N LEU A 156 -12.02 -23.43 10.81
CA LEU A 156 -11.16 -23.49 9.63
C LEU A 156 -9.68 -23.42 10.02
N PHE A 157 -9.30 -22.48 10.89
CA PHE A 157 -7.93 -22.37 11.39
C PHE A 157 -7.48 -23.64 12.12
N SER A 158 -8.34 -24.19 12.98
CA SER A 158 -8.05 -25.44 13.70
C SER A 158 -7.82 -26.61 12.75
N ARG A 159 -8.59 -26.70 11.67
CA ARG A 159 -8.40 -27.71 10.61
C ARG A 159 -7.11 -27.48 9.82
N GLY A 160 -6.80 -26.23 9.48
CA GLY A 160 -5.54 -25.86 8.85
C GLY A 160 -4.32 -26.23 9.72
N LYS A 161 -4.43 -26.05 11.03
CA LYS A 161 -3.41 -26.50 11.99
C LYS A 161 -3.27 -28.02 11.99
N ALA A 162 -4.37 -28.76 12.13
CA ALA A 162 -4.34 -30.22 12.09
C ALA A 162 -3.78 -30.75 10.76
N PHE A 163 -4.03 -30.04 9.64
CA PHE A 163 -3.44 -30.36 8.35
C PHE A 163 -1.92 -30.22 8.34
N VAL A 164 -1.40 -29.09 8.82
CA VAL A 164 0.05 -28.87 8.92
C VAL A 164 0.73 -29.89 9.85
N GLU A 165 0.03 -30.36 10.88
CA GLU A 165 0.53 -31.36 11.83
C GLU A 165 0.39 -32.81 11.33
N SER A 166 -0.33 -33.03 10.22
CA SER A 166 -0.58 -34.35 9.65
C SER A 166 0.68 -35.01 9.09
N ASP A 167 0.70 -36.34 9.09
CA ASP A 167 1.80 -37.11 8.48
C ASP A 167 1.91 -36.85 6.99
N PHE A 168 0.78 -36.59 6.31
CA PHE A 168 0.75 -36.20 4.91
C PHE A 168 1.55 -34.92 4.64
N PHE A 169 1.30 -33.86 5.41
CA PHE A 169 2.00 -32.59 5.25
C PHE A 169 3.49 -32.76 5.58
N ARG A 170 3.79 -33.46 6.68
CA ARG A 170 5.16 -33.75 7.11
C ARG A 170 5.95 -34.51 6.04
N GLN A 171 5.41 -35.61 5.53
CA GLN A 171 6.06 -36.40 4.45
C GLN A 171 6.25 -35.58 3.17
N SER A 172 5.26 -34.76 2.80
CA SER A 172 5.37 -33.90 1.62
C SER A 172 6.49 -32.87 1.77
N MET A 173 6.64 -32.29 2.96
CA MET A 173 7.69 -31.32 3.27
C MET A 173 9.08 -31.94 3.44
N GLU A 174 9.19 -33.10 4.09
CA GLU A 174 10.46 -33.74 4.48
C GLU A 174 11.04 -34.69 3.42
N SER A 175 10.28 -35.00 2.36
CA SER A 175 10.76 -35.87 1.28
C SER A 175 12.07 -35.34 0.65
N CYS A 176 13.08 -36.21 0.50
CA CYS A 176 14.32 -35.81 -0.15
C CYS A 176 14.06 -35.35 -1.59
N PRO A 177 14.72 -34.28 -2.06
CA PRO A 177 14.59 -33.85 -3.43
C PRO A 177 15.09 -34.93 -4.39
N TYR A 178 14.36 -35.16 -5.48
CA TYR A 178 14.74 -36.08 -6.55
C TYR A 178 14.46 -35.40 -7.90
N PRO A 179 15.41 -35.42 -8.87
CA PRO A 179 16.76 -35.97 -8.78
C PRO A 179 17.65 -35.23 -7.77
N ALA A 180 18.83 -35.78 -7.49
CA ALA A 180 19.81 -35.13 -6.61
C ALA A 180 20.15 -33.73 -7.11
N LEU A 181 20.34 -32.80 -6.17
CA LEU A 181 20.70 -31.41 -6.48
C LEU A 181 22.08 -31.36 -7.14
N ASP A 182 22.14 -30.69 -8.29
CA ASP A 182 23.40 -30.38 -8.98
C ASP A 182 23.83 -28.98 -8.52
N CYS A 183 24.75 -28.93 -7.55
CA CYS A 183 25.23 -27.68 -6.94
C CYS A 183 26.74 -27.68 -6.85
N GLU A 184 27.37 -26.55 -7.17
CA GLU A 184 28.82 -26.37 -7.13
C GLU A 184 29.31 -25.92 -5.74
N SER A 185 28.41 -25.39 -4.90
CA SER A 185 28.75 -24.88 -3.56
C SER A 185 27.71 -25.21 -2.48
N LEU A 186 28.15 -25.16 -1.21
CA LEU A 186 27.24 -25.31 -0.06
C LEU A 186 26.20 -24.18 0.03
N ALA A 187 26.55 -22.97 -0.42
CA ALA A 187 25.63 -21.83 -0.43
C ALA A 187 24.51 -22.04 -1.45
N GLU A 188 24.86 -22.50 -2.64
CA GLU A 188 23.92 -22.87 -3.70
C GLU A 188 23.02 -24.04 -3.28
N MET A 189 23.59 -25.08 -2.67
CA MET A 189 22.81 -26.20 -2.14
C MET A 189 21.78 -25.75 -1.09
N ARG A 190 22.13 -24.82 -0.21
CA ARG A 190 21.19 -24.25 0.77
C ARG A 190 20.07 -23.48 0.10
N PHE A 191 20.42 -22.61 -0.85
CA PHE A 191 19.45 -21.85 -1.63
C PHE A 191 18.48 -22.79 -2.36
N GLU A 192 18.97 -23.85 -3.01
CA GLU A 192 18.12 -24.82 -3.69
C GLU A 192 17.17 -25.55 -2.73
N LEU A 193 17.64 -25.94 -1.54
CA LEU A 193 16.79 -26.54 -0.53
C LEU A 193 15.71 -25.58 -0.04
N ASP A 194 16.06 -24.31 0.20
CA ASP A 194 15.10 -23.28 0.61
C ASP A 194 14.06 -23.00 -0.49
N MET A 195 14.46 -23.00 -1.77
CA MET A 195 13.53 -22.86 -2.90
C MET A 195 12.57 -24.05 -3.03
N ILE A 196 13.06 -25.28 -2.83
CA ILE A 196 12.23 -26.49 -2.81
C ILE A 196 11.23 -26.46 -1.65
N GLU A 197 11.68 -26.01 -0.47
CA GLU A 197 10.79 -25.81 0.68
C GLU A 197 9.68 -24.82 0.34
N LEU A 198 10.03 -23.64 -0.19
CA LEU A 198 9.05 -22.62 -0.57
C LEU A 198 8.07 -23.12 -1.62
N GLU A 199 8.54 -23.78 -2.69
CA GLU A 199 7.68 -24.36 -3.72
C GLU A 199 6.65 -25.34 -3.12
N ARG A 200 7.10 -26.22 -2.21
CA ARG A 200 6.20 -27.15 -1.52
C ARG A 200 5.16 -26.41 -0.70
N ILE A 201 5.57 -25.38 0.06
CA ILE A 201 4.64 -24.60 0.89
C ILE A 201 3.64 -23.83 0.01
N PHE A 202 4.05 -23.21 -1.11
CA PHE A 202 3.14 -22.52 -2.04
C PHE A 202 2.02 -23.45 -2.54
N ARG A 203 2.38 -24.68 -2.92
CA ARG A 203 1.45 -25.67 -3.44
C ARG A 203 0.52 -26.22 -2.35
N LEU A 204 1.06 -26.48 -1.16
CA LEU A 204 0.31 -27.01 -0.03
C LEU A 204 -0.62 -25.96 0.59
N SER A 205 -0.16 -24.71 0.71
CA SER A 205 -0.95 -23.62 1.30
C SER A 205 -2.13 -23.22 0.42
N SER A 206 -2.02 -23.39 -0.90
CA SER A 206 -3.10 -23.10 -1.86
C SER A 206 -4.15 -24.20 -2.00
N LEU A 207 -4.01 -25.33 -1.30
CA LEU A 207 -5.04 -26.38 -1.30
C LEU A 207 -6.37 -25.78 -0.81
N PRO A 208 -7.49 -26.09 -1.48
CA PRO A 208 -8.75 -25.43 -1.22
C PRO A 208 -9.26 -25.72 0.19
N ASP A 209 -10.01 -24.77 0.74
CA ASP A 209 -10.62 -24.78 2.08
C ASP A 209 -11.64 -25.90 2.34
N GLN A 210 -11.78 -26.86 1.41
CA GLN A 210 -12.53 -28.08 1.59
C GLN A 210 -11.82 -29.07 2.52
N TRP A 211 -11.14 -28.60 3.59
CA TRP A 211 -10.51 -29.34 4.71
C TRP A 211 -11.51 -30.31 5.38
N SER A 212 -12.01 -31.23 4.60
CA SER A 212 -12.96 -32.27 4.87
C SER A 212 -12.12 -33.48 5.24
N GLN A 213 -12.64 -34.28 6.16
CA GLN A 213 -11.97 -35.46 6.69
C GLN A 213 -11.46 -36.42 5.57
N ALA A 214 -11.99 -36.32 4.36
CA ALA A 214 -11.58 -37.11 3.19
C ALA A 214 -10.19 -36.75 2.62
N LEU A 215 -9.73 -35.48 2.70
CA LEU A 215 -8.38 -35.09 2.23
C LEU A 215 -7.27 -35.76 3.06
N PHE A 216 -7.58 -36.17 4.29
CA PHE A 216 -6.64 -36.78 5.23
C PHE A 216 -6.58 -38.32 5.13
N GLY A 217 -7.40 -38.92 4.25
CA GLY A 217 -7.63 -40.36 4.19
C GLY A 217 -7.05 -41.08 2.98
N GLU A 218 -6.46 -40.38 2.00
CA GLU A 218 -6.05 -40.99 0.73
C GLU A 218 -4.55 -40.87 0.40
N ASP A 219 -4.10 -41.92 -0.29
CA ASP A 219 -2.74 -42.31 -0.68
C ASP A 219 -1.89 -41.12 -1.20
N TYR A 220 -0.69 -40.92 -0.64
CA TYR A 220 0.32 -39.94 -1.06
C TYR A 220 0.52 -39.91 -2.60
N LYS A 221 0.27 -41.03 -3.27
CA LYS A 221 0.30 -41.16 -4.74
C LYS A 221 -0.65 -40.21 -5.49
N ILE A 222 -1.82 -39.88 -4.93
CA ILE A 222 -2.76 -38.94 -5.57
C ILE A 222 -2.19 -37.52 -5.51
N PHE A 223 -1.62 -37.14 -4.37
CA PHE A 223 -0.95 -35.84 -4.24
C PHE A 223 0.32 -35.76 -5.09
N SER A 224 1.16 -36.80 -5.14
CA SER A 224 2.34 -36.81 -6.00
C SER A 224 1.98 -36.70 -7.48
N GLN A 225 0.85 -37.27 -7.90
CA GLN A 225 0.29 -37.09 -9.24
C GLN A 225 -0.25 -35.68 -9.48
N MET A 226 -0.92 -35.04 -8.51
CA MET A 226 -1.33 -33.63 -8.61
C MET A 226 -0.11 -32.70 -8.70
N TYR A 227 0.89 -32.92 -7.84
CA TYR A 227 2.16 -32.20 -7.81
C TYR A 227 2.89 -32.29 -9.17
N SER A 228 2.91 -33.49 -9.78
CA SER A 228 3.59 -33.75 -11.06
C SER A 228 2.83 -33.24 -12.29
N ARG A 229 1.51 -33.04 -12.20
CA ARG A 229 0.69 -32.51 -13.30
C ARG A 229 0.86 -31.00 -13.47
N ASP A 230 1.06 -30.30 -12.37
CA ASP A 230 1.19 -28.85 -12.29
C ASP A 230 2.59 -28.42 -12.80
N LYS A 231 2.76 -28.32 -14.12
CA LYS A 231 3.93 -27.70 -14.77
C LYS A 231 3.93 -26.20 -14.50
N VAL A 232 4.50 -25.80 -13.36
CA VAL A 232 4.58 -24.41 -12.94
C VAL A 232 6.02 -23.93 -13.02
N ASP A 233 6.21 -22.77 -13.63
CA ASP A 233 7.51 -22.12 -13.71
C ASP A 233 7.80 -21.32 -12.43
N PHE A 234 8.74 -21.80 -11.63
CA PHE A 234 9.22 -21.13 -10.41
C PHE A 234 10.45 -20.23 -10.67
N THR A 235 10.93 -20.13 -11.92
CA THR A 235 12.07 -19.28 -12.29
C THR A 235 11.91 -17.83 -11.83
N PRO A 236 10.73 -17.18 -11.95
CA PRO A 236 10.56 -15.81 -11.46
C PRO A 236 10.76 -15.68 -9.95
N VAL A 237 10.31 -16.68 -9.17
CA VAL A 237 10.47 -16.70 -7.71
C VAL A 237 11.94 -16.84 -7.36
N ARG A 238 12.62 -17.79 -8.01
CA ARG A 238 14.07 -18.02 -7.84
C ARG A 238 14.86 -16.75 -8.13
N ASN A 239 14.58 -16.07 -9.24
CA ASN A 239 15.26 -14.83 -9.60
C ASN A 239 15.07 -13.70 -8.58
N VAL A 240 13.91 -13.62 -7.92
CA VAL A 240 13.65 -12.60 -6.90
C VAL A 240 14.43 -12.87 -5.61
N PHE A 241 14.57 -14.14 -5.22
CA PHE A 241 15.28 -14.52 -3.99
C PHE A 241 16.79 -14.75 -4.21
N HIS A 242 17.23 -14.89 -5.45
CA HIS A 242 18.63 -15.14 -5.77
C HIS A 242 19.49 -13.88 -5.56
N GLY A 243 20.59 -14.00 -4.81
CA GLY A 243 21.59 -12.93 -4.67
C GLY A 243 21.15 -11.73 -3.83
N THR A 244 20.10 -11.85 -3.01
CA THR A 244 19.62 -10.75 -2.14
C THR A 244 20.48 -10.64 -0.88
N GLU A 245 21.62 -9.94 -0.98
CA GLU A 245 22.46 -9.58 0.17
C GLU A 245 21.68 -8.64 1.12
N GLY A 246 21.27 -9.14 2.28
CA GLY A 246 20.55 -8.36 3.31
C GLY A 246 19.05 -8.69 3.46
N GLY A 247 18.52 -9.63 2.66
CA GLY A 247 17.14 -10.09 2.75
C GLY A 247 16.09 -9.08 2.25
N LEU A 248 14.92 -9.59 1.85
CA LEU A 248 13.82 -8.78 1.32
C LEU A 248 12.85 -8.35 2.42
N LYS A 249 12.22 -7.18 2.24
CA LYS A 249 10.99 -6.79 2.93
C LYS A 249 9.79 -7.30 2.13
N ILE A 250 8.98 -8.17 2.68
CA ILE A 250 7.91 -8.86 1.95
C ILE A 250 6.54 -8.52 2.55
N LEU A 251 5.63 -7.95 1.75
CA LEU A 251 4.23 -7.81 2.13
C LEU A 251 3.46 -9.06 1.71
N PHE A 252 2.98 -9.83 2.69
CA PHE A 252 2.19 -11.03 2.50
C PHE A 252 0.70 -10.74 2.66
N ILE A 253 -0.10 -11.07 1.63
CA ILE A 253 -1.56 -10.91 1.60
C ILE A 253 -2.21 -12.30 1.50
N PRO A 254 -2.78 -12.83 2.60
CA PRO A 254 -3.45 -14.12 2.61
C PRO A 254 -4.82 -14.06 1.91
N ASP A 255 -5.45 -15.22 1.70
CA ASP A 255 -6.79 -15.32 1.10
C ASP A 255 -7.85 -15.69 2.16
N GLU A 256 -7.81 -16.93 2.64
CA GLU A 256 -8.80 -17.52 3.56
C GLU A 256 -8.11 -18.07 4.83
N THR A 257 -8.83 -18.04 5.96
CA THR A 257 -8.33 -18.43 7.28
C THR A 257 -7.91 -19.90 7.34
N GLY A 258 -8.54 -20.80 6.57
CA GLY A 258 -8.20 -22.22 6.59
C GLY A 258 -6.75 -22.50 6.17
N GLY A 259 -6.28 -21.81 5.13
CA GLY A 259 -4.90 -21.89 4.65
C GLY A 259 -3.88 -21.08 5.46
N LEU A 260 -4.31 -20.27 6.44
CA LEU A 260 -3.45 -19.31 7.12
C LEU A 260 -2.30 -19.97 7.89
N MET A 261 -2.50 -21.16 8.48
CA MET A 261 -1.41 -21.83 9.21
C MET A 261 -0.26 -22.24 8.27
N ALA A 262 -0.58 -22.70 7.05
CA ALA A 262 0.43 -23.00 6.04
C ALA A 262 1.11 -21.71 5.53
N ASP A 263 0.35 -20.60 5.43
CA ASP A 263 0.91 -19.29 5.13
C ASP A 263 1.91 -18.84 6.22
N LEU A 264 1.59 -19.07 7.51
CA LEU A 264 2.50 -18.78 8.62
C LEU A 264 3.77 -19.64 8.59
N LEU A 265 3.71 -20.88 8.08
CA LEU A 265 4.93 -21.67 7.85
C LEU A 265 5.78 -21.08 6.72
N MET A 266 5.17 -20.60 5.65
CA MET A 266 5.88 -19.87 4.60
C MET A 266 6.60 -18.65 5.18
N ILE A 267 5.89 -17.87 5.99
CA ILE A 267 6.46 -16.69 6.67
C ILE A 267 7.63 -17.10 7.55
N LYS A 268 7.50 -18.16 8.36
CA LYS A 268 8.62 -18.67 9.17
C LYS A 268 9.82 -19.10 8.34
N SER A 269 9.61 -19.74 7.19
CA SER A 269 10.69 -20.09 6.26
C SER A 269 11.38 -18.83 5.71
N LEU A 270 10.61 -17.82 5.28
CA LEU A 270 11.16 -16.55 4.80
C LEU A 270 11.96 -15.81 5.88
N LEU A 271 11.45 -15.78 7.13
CA LEU A 271 12.17 -15.19 8.27
C LEU A 271 13.47 -15.94 8.57
N ARG A 272 13.47 -17.28 8.49
CA ARG A 272 14.67 -18.12 8.65
C ARG A 272 15.73 -17.85 7.58
N GLN A 273 15.30 -17.48 6.38
CA GLN A 273 16.17 -17.06 5.27
C GLN A 273 16.68 -15.60 5.42
N GLY A 274 16.35 -14.91 6.51
CA GLY A 274 16.80 -13.55 6.80
C GLY A 274 15.94 -12.45 6.16
N HIS A 275 14.76 -12.79 5.64
CA HIS A 275 13.80 -11.81 5.16
C HIS A 275 12.97 -11.22 6.31
N SER A 276 12.34 -10.08 6.05
CA SER A 276 11.34 -9.49 6.94
C SER A 276 9.97 -9.57 6.27
N VAL A 277 8.93 -9.84 7.04
CA VAL A 277 7.59 -10.07 6.53
C VAL A 277 6.58 -9.17 7.23
N ILE A 278 5.75 -8.52 6.43
CA ILE A 278 4.58 -7.77 6.87
C ILE A 278 3.35 -8.57 6.44
N LEU A 279 2.56 -9.07 7.37
CA LEU A 279 1.30 -9.77 7.09
C LEU A 279 0.14 -8.78 7.14
N ALA A 280 -0.59 -8.62 6.03
CA ALA A 280 -1.75 -7.73 5.95
C ALA A 280 -3.06 -8.52 6.09
N LEU A 281 -3.81 -8.26 7.14
CA LEU A 281 -5.12 -8.87 7.43
C LEU A 281 -6.26 -7.89 7.19
N LYS A 282 -7.50 -8.39 7.09
CA LYS A 282 -8.68 -7.52 6.97
C LYS A 282 -8.93 -6.74 8.25
N GLU A 283 -9.43 -5.52 8.13
CA GLU A 283 -9.84 -4.72 9.29
C GLU A 283 -11.08 -5.32 9.98
N GLY A 284 -11.93 -6.00 9.23
CA GLY A 284 -13.09 -6.66 9.81
C GLY A 284 -13.73 -7.65 8.87
N PHE A 285 -14.97 -8.03 9.17
CA PHE A 285 -15.65 -9.14 8.53
C PHE A 285 -15.63 -9.07 6.99
N TRP A 286 -15.01 -10.09 6.40
CA TRP A 286 -15.10 -10.42 4.98
C TRP A 286 -15.07 -11.94 4.81
N PHE A 287 -16.22 -12.59 5.04
CA PHE A 287 -16.40 -14.04 4.91
C PHE A 287 -15.30 -14.84 5.64
N ASP A 288 -14.60 -15.71 4.92
CA ASP A 288 -13.58 -16.62 5.44
C ASP A 288 -12.19 -15.98 5.47
N SER A 289 -12.03 -14.69 5.12
CA SER A 289 -10.74 -14.01 5.20
C SER A 289 -10.35 -13.69 6.65
N PRO A 290 -9.07 -13.86 7.00
CA PRO A 290 -8.58 -13.55 8.34
C PRO A 290 -8.60 -12.05 8.61
N THR A 291 -8.95 -11.69 9.84
CA THR A 291 -9.00 -10.30 10.31
C THR A 291 -7.90 -10.02 11.33
N PHE A 292 -7.50 -8.75 11.42
CA PHE A 292 -6.53 -8.28 12.41
C PHE A 292 -6.93 -8.65 13.85
N TRP A 293 -8.23 -8.67 14.12
CA TRP A 293 -8.82 -8.91 15.44
C TRP A 293 -9.04 -10.39 15.77
N ASP A 294 -8.86 -11.31 14.81
CA ASP A 294 -9.18 -12.74 15.01
C ASP A 294 -8.36 -13.39 16.14
N ARG A 295 -7.16 -12.87 16.42
CA ARG A 295 -6.30 -13.35 17.50
C ARG A 295 -6.91 -13.20 18.89
N GLU A 296 -7.79 -12.22 19.09
CA GLU A 296 -8.40 -11.95 20.39
C GLU A 296 -9.41 -13.05 20.76
N SER A 297 -10.07 -13.63 19.76
CA SER A 297 -11.00 -14.74 19.91
C SER A 297 -10.34 -16.12 19.77
N ASN A 298 -9.31 -16.25 18.93
CA ASN A 298 -8.71 -17.54 18.58
C ASN A 298 -7.34 -17.73 19.24
N LEU A 299 -7.30 -18.51 20.32
CA LEU A 299 -6.08 -18.83 21.06
C LEU A 299 -5.00 -19.53 20.22
N LEU A 300 -5.40 -20.38 19.27
CA LEU A 300 -4.44 -21.07 18.39
C LEU A 300 -3.76 -20.10 17.43
N LEU A 301 -4.51 -19.12 16.92
CA LEU A 301 -3.98 -18.07 16.06
C LEU A 301 -3.09 -17.11 16.86
N ALA A 302 -3.49 -16.75 18.08
CA ALA A 302 -2.68 -15.94 18.98
C ALA A 302 -1.32 -16.59 19.27
N GLU A 303 -1.30 -17.88 19.56
CA GLU A 303 -0.05 -18.63 19.77
C GLU A 303 0.81 -18.69 18.49
N ALA A 304 0.19 -18.86 17.32
CA ALA A 304 0.90 -18.90 16.06
C ALA A 304 1.54 -17.55 15.66
N LEU A 305 1.02 -16.44 16.20
CA LEU A 305 1.44 -15.06 15.95
C LEU A 305 2.16 -14.40 17.14
N LYS A 306 2.56 -15.17 18.16
CA LYS A 306 3.11 -14.63 19.42
C LYS A 306 4.37 -13.78 19.25
N ASP A 307 5.19 -14.09 18.25
CA ASP A 307 6.45 -13.41 17.96
C ASP A 307 6.28 -12.23 16.97
N ALA A 308 5.04 -11.92 16.58
CA ALA A 308 4.74 -10.86 15.62
C ALA A 308 4.41 -9.54 16.34
N LEU A 309 4.93 -8.42 15.82
CA LEU A 309 4.51 -7.09 16.25
C LEU A 309 3.21 -6.70 15.53
N PHE A 310 2.22 -6.22 16.27
CA PHE A 310 0.96 -5.74 15.70
C PHE A 310 0.92 -4.22 15.71
N ILE A 311 0.67 -3.63 14.54
CA ILE A 311 0.48 -2.19 14.36
C ILE A 311 -1.00 -1.97 14.08
N SER A 312 -1.71 -1.34 15.03
CA SER A 312 -3.15 -1.06 14.93
C SER A 312 -3.44 0.32 14.33
N GLU A 313 -2.45 1.21 14.27
CA GLU A 313 -2.61 2.54 13.70
C GLU A 313 -2.89 2.45 12.20
N GLU A 314 -4.03 2.97 11.74
CA GLU A 314 -4.38 3.04 10.31
C GLU A 314 -3.53 4.04 9.52
N ARG A 315 -2.86 4.97 10.23
CA ARG A 315 -2.08 6.09 9.67
C ARG A 315 -0.72 6.24 10.35
N ILE A 316 0.06 5.15 10.45
CA ILE A 316 1.40 5.19 11.03
C ILE A 316 2.34 6.07 10.20
N SER A 317 3.19 6.89 10.83
CA SER A 317 4.20 7.68 10.11
C SER A 317 5.25 6.79 9.44
N LYS A 318 5.95 7.30 8.43
CA LYS A 318 7.06 6.57 7.80
C LYS A 318 8.15 6.20 8.82
N ASN A 319 8.49 7.14 9.71
CA ASN A 319 9.55 6.96 10.71
C ASN A 319 9.21 5.82 11.67
N ASP A 320 7.96 5.82 12.17
CA ASP A 320 7.49 4.83 13.14
C ASP A 320 7.41 3.45 12.48
N LEU A 321 6.87 3.36 11.25
CA LEU A 321 6.83 2.11 10.50
C LEU A 321 8.24 1.55 10.28
N LEU A 322 9.19 2.38 9.85
CA LEU A 322 10.57 1.94 9.65
C LEU A 322 11.23 1.51 10.96
N SER A 323 10.95 2.18 12.09
CA SER A 323 11.45 1.75 13.39
C SER A 323 10.90 0.39 13.77
N SER A 324 9.58 0.20 13.64
CA SER A 324 8.94 -1.09 13.90
C SER A 324 9.52 -2.22 13.05
N LEU A 325 9.77 -1.97 11.76
CA LEU A 325 10.34 -2.96 10.83
C LEU A 325 11.81 -3.27 11.09
N ARG A 326 12.60 -2.33 11.63
CA ARG A 326 14.00 -2.58 12.04
C ARG A 326 14.07 -3.42 13.31
N GLU A 327 13.17 -3.17 14.25
CA GLU A 327 13.14 -3.85 15.54
C GLU A 327 12.49 -5.25 15.46
N ASN A 328 11.54 -5.43 14.53
CA ASN A 328 10.74 -6.65 14.43
C ASN A 328 10.71 -7.15 12.98
N PRO A 329 11.30 -8.33 12.67
CA PRO A 329 11.30 -8.87 11.33
C PRO A 329 9.92 -9.41 10.90
N PHE A 330 9.00 -9.63 11.85
CA PHE A 330 7.63 -10.04 11.56
C PHE A 330 6.61 -9.05 12.13
N VAL A 331 5.88 -8.38 11.23
CA VAL A 331 4.87 -7.38 11.57
C VAL A 331 3.52 -7.77 11.00
N VAL A 332 2.44 -7.53 11.75
CA VAL A 332 1.05 -7.72 11.32
C VAL A 332 0.35 -6.38 11.30
N ILE A 333 -0.32 -6.09 10.19
CA ILE A 333 -1.07 -4.84 9.97
C ILE A 333 -2.48 -5.14 9.48
N SER A 334 -3.37 -4.16 9.62
CA SER A 334 -4.65 -4.16 8.95
C SER A 334 -4.57 -3.48 7.57
N ASP A 335 -5.23 -4.07 6.58
CA ASP A 335 -5.42 -3.44 5.28
C ASP A 335 -6.45 -2.29 5.30
N GLY A 336 -7.15 -2.08 6.42
CA GLY A 336 -8.14 -1.01 6.61
C GLY A 336 -9.51 -1.29 5.98
N THR A 337 -9.74 -2.49 5.44
CA THR A 337 -10.94 -2.79 4.64
C THR A 337 -11.76 -3.97 5.14
N ARG A 338 -13.04 -3.95 4.76
CA ARG A 338 -14.01 -5.06 4.92
C ARG A 338 -14.49 -5.56 3.55
N GLU A 339 -13.56 -5.59 2.60
CA GLU A 339 -13.82 -6.01 1.22
C GLU A 339 -12.60 -6.71 0.62
N ARG A 340 -12.79 -7.34 -0.54
CA ARG A 340 -11.67 -7.85 -1.33
C ARG A 340 -10.71 -6.71 -1.68
N LEU A 341 -9.41 -7.03 -1.81
CA LEU A 341 -8.33 -6.06 -2.05
C LEU A 341 -8.77 -4.94 -3.00
N ASN A 342 -8.68 -3.71 -2.48
CA ASN A 342 -9.06 -2.49 -3.16
C ASN A 342 -8.06 -1.41 -2.74
N LEU A 343 -7.02 -1.22 -3.56
CA LEU A 343 -5.90 -0.33 -3.23
C LEU A 343 -6.32 1.14 -3.06
N ILE A 344 -7.47 1.53 -3.61
CA ILE A 344 -8.04 2.86 -3.38
C ILE A 344 -8.56 2.99 -1.94
N ARG A 345 -8.97 1.90 -1.30
CA ARG A 345 -9.62 1.94 0.02
C ARG A 345 -8.76 1.44 1.17
N CYS A 346 -7.54 1.01 0.88
CA CYS A 346 -6.62 0.51 1.89
C CYS A 346 -6.19 1.62 2.86
N SER A 347 -5.83 1.22 4.07
CA SER A 347 -5.26 2.12 5.08
C SER A 347 -3.97 2.77 4.59
N VAL A 348 -3.62 3.91 5.20
CA VAL A 348 -2.35 4.58 4.93
C VAL A 348 -1.17 3.70 5.35
N THR A 349 -1.31 3.01 6.47
CA THR A 349 -0.34 2.02 6.96
C THR A 349 -0.11 0.92 5.94
N PHE A 350 -1.16 0.37 5.31
CA PHE A 350 -1.01 -0.61 4.24
C PHE A 350 -0.28 -0.03 3.02
N ALA A 351 -0.65 1.17 2.58
CA ALA A 351 0.01 1.83 1.45
C ALA A 351 1.51 2.08 1.71
N ARG A 352 1.86 2.52 2.93
CA ARG A 352 3.26 2.68 3.35
C ARG A 352 3.99 1.34 3.45
N ALA A 353 3.37 0.31 4.02
CA ALA A 353 3.95 -1.04 4.07
C ALA A 353 4.22 -1.59 2.66
N TRP A 354 3.31 -1.38 1.71
CA TRP A 354 3.53 -1.71 0.30
C TRP A 354 4.73 -0.96 -0.26
N LYS A 355 4.82 0.36 -0.04
CA LYS A 355 5.94 1.17 -0.48
C LYS A 355 7.27 0.67 0.09
N GLU A 356 7.33 0.36 1.38
CA GLU A 356 8.58 -0.06 2.03
C GLU A 356 9.01 -1.49 1.67
N SER A 357 8.07 -2.31 1.21
CA SER A 357 8.35 -3.68 0.76
C SER A 357 9.17 -3.71 -0.53
N ASP A 358 9.92 -4.78 -0.75
CA ASP A 358 10.60 -5.12 -2.00
C ASP A 358 9.72 -6.01 -2.88
N LEU A 359 8.96 -6.90 -2.24
CA LEU A 359 8.14 -7.92 -2.89
C LEU A 359 6.75 -7.99 -2.24
N ILE A 360 5.73 -8.20 -3.07
CA ILE A 360 4.37 -8.52 -2.62
C ILE A 360 4.08 -9.98 -2.94
N ILE A 361 3.71 -10.76 -1.93
CA ILE A 361 3.22 -12.13 -2.10
C ILE A 361 1.73 -12.13 -1.80
N ALA A 362 0.91 -12.47 -2.79
CA ALA A 362 -0.54 -12.46 -2.67
C ALA A 362 -1.15 -13.82 -3.01
N LYS A 363 -1.90 -14.38 -2.07
CA LYS A 363 -2.56 -15.68 -2.23
C LYS A 363 -3.99 -15.50 -2.76
N GLY A 364 -4.44 -16.42 -3.59
CA GLY A 364 -5.85 -16.61 -3.88
C GLY A 364 -6.37 -15.96 -5.16
N TRP A 365 -7.44 -16.54 -5.70
CA TRP A 365 -8.08 -16.10 -6.95
C TRP A 365 -8.59 -14.65 -6.85
N GLY A 366 -9.04 -14.26 -5.66
CA GLY A 366 -9.51 -12.90 -5.40
C GLY A 366 -8.42 -11.85 -5.64
N ASN A 367 -7.22 -12.09 -5.11
CA ASN A 367 -6.08 -11.21 -5.26
C ASN A 367 -5.53 -11.24 -6.69
N ARG A 368 -5.48 -12.43 -7.33
CA ARG A 368 -5.10 -12.57 -8.74
C ARG A 368 -5.90 -11.67 -9.67
N ARG A 369 -7.23 -11.61 -9.48
CA ARG A 369 -8.09 -10.74 -10.30
C ARG A 369 -7.77 -9.25 -10.16
N ARG A 370 -7.21 -8.82 -9.03
CA ARG A 370 -6.90 -7.40 -8.76
C ARG A 370 -5.47 -7.03 -9.14
N LEU A 371 -4.54 -7.96 -8.99
CA LEU A 371 -3.11 -7.70 -9.20
C LEU A 371 -2.63 -8.16 -10.58
N ILE A 372 -3.00 -9.36 -11.01
CA ILE A 372 -2.57 -9.88 -12.32
C ILE A 372 -3.57 -9.53 -13.41
N GLY A 373 -4.87 -9.65 -13.11
CA GLY A 373 -5.95 -9.39 -14.07
C GLY A 373 -6.21 -7.91 -14.39
N ASN A 374 -5.50 -6.99 -13.73
CA ASN A 374 -5.51 -5.56 -14.00
C ASN A 374 -4.24 -5.19 -14.78
N SER A 375 -4.33 -4.32 -15.78
CA SER A 375 -3.21 -3.96 -16.66
C SER A 375 -2.26 -2.90 -16.14
N ASN A 376 -2.67 -2.08 -15.17
CA ASN A 376 -1.77 -1.11 -14.56
C ASN A 376 -0.59 -1.85 -13.91
N LEU A 377 0.61 -1.29 -14.06
CA LEU A 377 1.78 -1.81 -13.36
C LEU A 377 1.81 -1.31 -11.92
N PHE A 378 2.48 -2.04 -11.05
CA PHE A 378 2.63 -1.69 -9.64
C PHE A 378 4.03 -1.18 -9.35
N THR A 379 4.19 -0.55 -8.20
CA THR A 379 5.49 -0.05 -7.73
C THR A 379 6.42 -1.16 -7.25
N ARG A 380 5.89 -2.35 -6.95
CA ARG A 380 6.62 -3.51 -6.43
C ARG A 380 6.36 -4.76 -7.26
N ASP A 381 7.32 -5.67 -7.22
CA ASP A 381 7.19 -6.97 -7.86
C ASP A 381 6.13 -7.77 -7.11
N ILE A 382 5.31 -8.53 -7.85
CA ILE A 382 4.19 -9.27 -7.29
C ILE A 382 4.30 -10.74 -7.69
N ILE A 383 4.32 -11.61 -6.68
CA ILE A 383 4.08 -13.04 -6.84
C ILE A 383 2.64 -13.31 -6.40
N CYS A 384 1.82 -13.84 -7.30
CA CYS A 384 0.47 -14.26 -6.99
C CYS A 384 0.30 -15.75 -7.22
N PHE A 385 -0.19 -16.47 -6.22
CA PHE A 385 -0.39 -17.91 -6.32
C PHE A 385 -1.80 -18.32 -5.88
N TYR A 386 -2.39 -19.27 -6.59
CA TYR A 386 -3.78 -19.67 -6.40
C TYR A 386 -4.06 -21.04 -7.05
N ARG A 387 -5.26 -21.58 -6.84
CA ARG A 387 -5.79 -22.70 -7.63
C ARG A 387 -6.92 -22.23 -8.53
N ASN A 388 -6.92 -22.69 -9.78
CA ASN A 388 -8.00 -22.40 -10.73
C ASN A 388 -9.26 -23.22 -10.38
N LEU A 389 -10.32 -23.08 -11.18
CA LEU A 389 -11.59 -23.79 -10.97
C LEU A 389 -11.43 -25.31 -11.13
N GLU A 390 -10.43 -25.73 -11.90
CA GLU A 390 -10.04 -27.13 -12.13
C GLU A 390 -9.20 -27.71 -10.99
N GLY A 391 -8.78 -26.88 -10.03
CA GLY A 391 -7.97 -27.27 -8.86
C GLY A 391 -6.47 -27.33 -9.12
N GLU A 392 -5.99 -26.92 -10.30
CA GLU A 392 -4.57 -26.85 -10.65
C GLU A 392 -3.88 -25.68 -9.96
N PHE A 393 -2.66 -25.90 -9.47
CA PHE A 393 -1.85 -24.83 -8.91
C PHE A 393 -1.35 -23.89 -10.01
N LYS A 394 -1.47 -22.58 -9.77
CA LYS A 394 -0.95 -21.53 -10.64
C LYS A 394 -0.11 -20.56 -9.81
N LEU A 395 0.97 -20.12 -10.41
CA LEU A 395 1.88 -19.10 -9.92
C LEU A 395 2.08 -18.10 -11.05
N GLU A 396 1.72 -16.86 -10.82
CA GLU A 396 1.84 -15.76 -11.77
C GLU A 396 2.76 -14.70 -11.16
N PHE A 397 3.72 -14.22 -11.95
CA PHE A 397 4.62 -13.13 -11.57
C PHE A 397 4.29 -11.88 -12.38
N LYS A 398 4.25 -10.72 -11.72
CA LYS A 398 4.10 -9.43 -12.36
C LYS A 398 5.20 -8.50 -11.88
N ALA A 399 6.09 -8.16 -12.81
CA ALA A 399 7.19 -7.24 -12.56
C ALA A 399 6.66 -5.83 -12.24
N LYS A 400 7.38 -5.12 -11.38
CA LYS A 400 7.16 -3.69 -11.13
C LYS A 400 7.41 -2.86 -12.38
N SER A 401 6.86 -1.65 -12.40
CA SER A 401 7.14 -0.69 -13.47
C SER A 401 8.62 -0.29 -13.51
N SER A 402 9.21 -0.30 -14.71
CA SER A 402 10.60 0.15 -14.93
C SER A 402 10.79 1.65 -14.66
N LYS A 403 9.71 2.43 -14.65
CA LYS A 403 9.73 3.87 -14.34
C LYS A 403 9.85 4.15 -12.83
N VAL A 404 9.62 3.15 -11.98
CA VAL A 404 9.58 3.35 -10.52
C VAL A 404 10.93 3.04 -9.92
N ASN A 405 11.61 4.08 -9.44
CA ASN A 405 12.81 3.94 -8.63
C ASN A 405 12.45 3.83 -7.16
N LYS A 406 13.01 2.83 -6.46
CA LYS A 406 12.87 2.70 -5.00
C LYS A 406 14.00 3.44 -4.32
N PHE A 407 13.68 4.51 -3.60
CA PHE A 407 14.62 5.13 -2.66
C PHE A 407 14.66 4.29 -1.39
N THR A 408 15.78 3.60 -1.17
CA THR A 408 15.96 2.79 0.04
C THR A 408 16.21 3.69 1.24
N GLU A 409 15.84 3.22 2.42
CA GLU A 409 16.15 3.92 3.68
C GLU A 409 17.66 4.19 3.82
N ALA A 410 18.49 3.22 3.46
CA ALA A 410 19.95 3.36 3.47
C ALA A 410 20.42 4.44 2.49
N GLY A 411 19.84 4.50 1.28
CA GLY A 411 20.15 5.53 0.29
C GLY A 411 19.75 6.92 0.76
N ILE A 412 18.54 7.09 1.31
CA ILE A 412 18.09 8.38 1.86
C ILE A 412 18.94 8.77 3.08
N SER A 413 19.28 7.81 3.93
CA SER A 413 20.15 8.03 5.08
C SER A 413 21.57 8.41 4.69
N ALA A 414 22.12 7.85 3.61
CA ALA A 414 23.43 8.20 3.09
C ALA A 414 23.44 9.65 2.59
N LYS A 415 22.43 10.05 1.81
CA LYS A 415 22.28 11.46 1.37
C LYS A 415 22.16 12.43 2.55
N ALA A 416 21.35 12.08 3.55
CA ALA A 416 21.27 12.88 4.76
C ALA A 416 22.64 12.99 5.46
N ASN A 417 23.41 11.91 5.51
CA ASN A 417 24.74 11.90 6.12
C ASN A 417 25.76 12.73 5.32
N GLU A 418 25.67 12.74 3.99
CA GLU A 418 26.49 13.60 3.12
C GLU A 418 26.24 15.07 3.41
N ILE A 419 24.97 15.50 3.45
CA ILE A 419 24.59 16.87 3.82
C ILE A 419 25.07 17.21 5.25
N ILE A 420 24.97 16.26 6.19
CA ILE A 420 25.48 16.43 7.55
C ILE A 420 27.00 16.61 7.57
N ALA A 421 27.74 15.85 6.77
CA ALA A 421 29.19 15.99 6.66
C ALA A 421 29.59 17.36 6.08
N GLU A 422 28.86 17.87 5.08
CA GLU A 422 29.05 19.22 4.54
C GLU A 422 28.79 20.30 5.58
N MET A 423 27.70 20.18 6.36
CA MET A 423 27.43 21.11 7.47
C MET A 423 28.54 21.08 8.52
N GLN A 424 29.03 19.89 8.87
CA GLN A 424 30.11 19.73 9.83
C GLN A 424 31.40 20.38 9.31
N GLN A 425 31.71 20.22 8.02
CA GLN A 425 32.84 20.87 7.37
C GLN A 425 32.69 22.40 7.36
N ALA A 426 31.51 22.93 7.02
CA ALA A 426 31.25 24.36 7.08
C ALA A 426 31.44 24.92 8.50
N ARG A 427 31.03 24.18 9.54
CA ARG A 427 31.24 24.56 10.95
C ARG A 427 32.72 24.52 11.33
N SER A 428 33.50 23.56 10.83
CA SER A 428 34.94 23.49 11.07
C SER A 428 35.68 24.68 10.45
N GLU A 429 35.18 25.17 9.31
CA GLU A 429 35.61 26.40 8.63
C GLU A 429 35.07 27.69 9.28
N ARG A 430 34.40 27.59 10.44
CA ARG A 430 33.78 28.71 11.18
C ARG A 430 32.67 29.44 10.42
N LYS A 431 32.09 28.82 9.40
CA LYS A 431 30.93 29.37 8.69
C LYS A 431 29.66 29.17 9.53
N ALA A 432 28.74 30.13 9.44
CA ALA A 432 27.37 29.92 9.90
C ALA A 432 26.68 28.93 8.96
N VAL A 433 25.89 28.01 9.49
CA VAL A 433 25.07 27.08 8.69
C VAL A 433 23.63 27.54 8.74
N MET A 434 23.09 27.93 7.58
CA MET A 434 21.73 28.39 7.40
C MET A 434 20.89 27.32 6.71
N PHE A 435 19.80 26.89 7.33
CA PHE A 435 18.76 26.10 6.68
C PHE A 435 17.64 27.02 6.20
N TYR A 436 17.34 27.00 4.90
CA TYR A 436 16.30 27.86 4.32
C TYR A 436 15.00 27.08 4.03
N SER A 437 14.04 27.18 4.94
CA SER A 437 12.72 26.57 4.84
C SER A 437 11.77 27.40 3.98
N ALA A 438 11.30 26.85 2.87
CA ALA A 438 10.47 27.57 1.90
C ALA A 438 9.27 26.76 1.40
N ILE A 439 8.31 27.47 0.81
CA ILE A 439 7.15 26.83 0.20
C ILE A 439 7.60 26.08 -1.06
N VAL A 440 7.69 24.76 -0.99
CA VAL A 440 7.93 23.89 -2.15
C VAL A 440 6.77 22.93 -2.28
N GLY A 441 6.09 23.00 -3.42
CA GLY A 441 4.96 22.13 -3.76
C GLY A 441 3.68 22.32 -2.94
N SER A 442 3.60 23.29 -2.02
CA SER A 442 2.36 23.58 -1.28
C SER A 442 1.33 24.42 -2.05
N ILE A 443 1.74 24.97 -3.19
CA ILE A 443 0.87 25.69 -4.12
C ILE A 443 0.63 24.77 -5.34
N PRO A 444 -0.62 24.34 -5.59
CA PRO A 444 -0.93 23.41 -6.68
C PRO A 444 -0.43 23.92 -8.04
N GLY A 445 0.24 23.04 -8.79
CA GLY A 445 0.76 23.35 -10.13
C GLY A 445 1.86 24.42 -10.17
N GLN A 446 2.53 24.70 -9.05
CA GLN A 446 3.57 25.75 -8.94
C GLN A 446 4.90 25.21 -8.40
N VAL A 447 5.16 23.91 -8.49
CA VAL A 447 6.42 23.30 -8.00
C VAL A 447 7.64 23.91 -8.70
N ASP A 448 7.62 23.99 -10.03
CA ASP A 448 8.73 24.56 -10.80
C ASP A 448 8.96 26.04 -10.48
N THR A 449 7.87 26.80 -10.36
CA THR A 449 7.94 28.21 -9.93
C THR A 449 8.52 28.32 -8.52
N ALA A 450 8.11 27.44 -7.61
CA ALA A 450 8.61 27.41 -6.24
C ALA A 450 10.11 27.12 -6.19
N ILE A 451 10.58 26.13 -6.95
CA ILE A 451 12.01 25.81 -7.08
C ILE A 451 12.79 27.00 -7.65
N LYS A 452 12.26 27.68 -8.67
CA LYS A 452 12.88 28.89 -9.25
C LYS A 452 12.97 30.04 -8.26
N VAL A 453 11.87 30.36 -7.57
CA VAL A 453 11.81 31.39 -6.52
C VAL A 453 12.85 31.09 -5.44
N LEU A 454 12.88 29.84 -4.98
CA LEU A 454 13.78 29.37 -3.94
C LEU A 454 15.25 29.48 -4.36
N ASN A 455 15.61 28.94 -5.52
CA ASN A 455 16.99 28.98 -6.05
C ASN A 455 17.47 30.43 -6.27
N THR A 456 16.60 31.30 -6.78
CA THR A 456 16.93 32.71 -7.00
C THR A 456 17.24 33.42 -5.69
N PHE A 457 16.41 33.21 -4.66
CA PHE A 457 16.62 33.85 -3.37
C PHE A 457 17.86 33.32 -2.66
N VAL A 458 18.09 32.00 -2.67
CA VAL A 458 19.30 31.43 -2.08
C VAL A 458 20.54 31.95 -2.78
N GLY A 459 20.53 32.06 -4.12
CA GLY A 459 21.61 32.71 -4.88
C GLY A 459 21.89 34.12 -4.38
N HIS A 460 20.83 34.93 -4.24
CA HIS A 460 20.95 36.29 -3.69
C HIS A 460 21.52 36.33 -2.27
N LEU A 461 21.13 35.39 -1.40
CA LEU A 461 21.68 35.28 -0.05
C LEU A 461 23.16 34.87 -0.05
N ARG A 462 23.54 33.91 -0.90
CA ARG A 462 24.93 33.45 -1.06
C ARG A 462 25.84 34.59 -1.52
N ASP A 463 25.35 35.50 -2.37
CA ASP A 463 26.11 36.67 -2.82
C ASP A 463 26.26 37.76 -1.74
N ARG A 464 25.30 37.86 -0.82
CA ARG A 464 25.23 38.94 0.19
C ARG A 464 25.84 38.56 1.54
N LEU A 465 25.79 37.28 1.91
CA LEU A 465 26.22 36.80 3.22
C LEU A 465 27.60 36.15 3.11
N ALA A 466 28.62 36.85 3.62
CA ALA A 466 29.94 36.26 3.81
C ALA A 466 29.90 35.17 4.90
N ASP A 467 30.82 34.20 4.82
CA ASP A 467 31.03 33.15 5.83
C ASP A 467 29.77 32.38 6.25
N THR A 468 28.83 32.20 5.32
CA THR A 468 27.57 31.49 5.56
C THR A 468 27.37 30.36 4.53
N TYR A 469 27.22 29.13 5.02
CA TYR A 469 26.82 27.98 4.23
C TYR A 469 25.29 27.86 4.24
N ILE A 470 24.66 27.96 3.07
CA ILE A 470 23.19 27.93 2.95
C ILE A 470 22.75 26.63 2.31
N ILE A 471 21.97 25.86 3.06
CA ILE A 471 21.31 24.64 2.61
C ILE A 471 20.02 25.06 1.91
N ASN A 472 19.92 24.70 0.64
CA ASN A 472 18.77 24.94 -0.20
C ASN A 472 18.00 23.63 -0.41
N PRO A 473 16.82 23.45 0.20
CA PRO A 473 16.09 22.21 0.04
C PRO A 473 15.71 21.85 -1.40
N ALA A 474 15.59 22.83 -2.31
CA ALA A 474 15.32 22.57 -3.72
C ALA A 474 16.48 21.90 -4.47
N GLU A 475 17.72 22.05 -3.99
CA GLU A 475 18.90 21.43 -4.63
C GLU A 475 18.94 19.91 -4.44
N HIS A 476 18.16 19.38 -3.48
CA HIS A 476 18.13 17.96 -3.15
C HIS A 476 16.79 17.29 -3.50
N PHE A 477 15.97 17.93 -4.34
CA PHE A 477 14.73 17.34 -4.84
C PHE A 477 15.05 16.46 -6.05
N GLU A 478 14.84 15.14 -5.92
CA GLU A 478 15.02 14.20 -7.03
C GLU A 478 13.69 13.65 -7.50
N GLU A 479 13.57 13.50 -8.82
CA GLU A 479 12.41 12.90 -9.45
C GLU A 479 12.18 11.47 -8.92
N GLY A 480 10.98 11.24 -8.39
CA GLY A 480 10.58 9.97 -7.78
C GLY A 480 10.69 9.92 -6.25
N MET A 481 11.32 10.90 -5.58
CA MET A 481 11.20 11.05 -4.13
C MET A 481 9.85 11.68 -3.79
N ASP A 482 9.12 11.10 -2.84
CA ASP A 482 7.89 11.71 -2.34
C ASP A 482 8.12 12.56 -1.08
N ALA A 483 7.04 13.22 -0.62
CA ALA A 483 7.10 14.04 0.58
C ALA A 483 7.50 13.25 1.84
N ASP A 484 7.16 11.97 1.95
CA ASP A 484 7.55 11.14 3.10
C ASP A 484 9.06 10.85 3.06
N ASP A 485 9.64 10.62 1.88
CA ASP A 485 11.08 10.43 1.67
C ASP A 485 11.88 11.69 2.01
N LEU A 486 11.45 12.84 1.49
CA LEU A 486 12.10 14.12 1.76
C LEU A 486 11.99 14.48 3.24
N MET A 487 10.82 14.31 3.86
CA MET A 487 10.68 14.63 5.28
C MET A 487 11.49 13.70 6.18
N PHE A 488 11.63 12.42 5.82
CA PHE A 488 12.52 11.50 6.53
C PHE A 488 13.99 11.97 6.44
N MET A 489 14.45 12.34 5.24
CA MET A 489 15.80 12.86 5.01
C MET A 489 16.04 14.14 5.80
N TRP A 490 15.17 15.14 5.63
CA TRP A 490 15.33 16.45 6.22
C TRP A 490 15.24 16.42 7.73
N GLU A 491 14.34 15.62 8.32
CA GLU A 491 14.27 15.50 9.77
C GLU A 491 15.59 15.00 10.37
N LYS A 492 16.30 14.08 9.69
CA LYS A 492 17.63 13.62 10.10
C LYS A 492 18.69 14.74 10.00
N VAL A 493 18.72 15.46 8.89
CA VAL A 493 19.64 16.60 8.66
C VAL A 493 19.38 17.71 9.68
N GLN A 494 18.13 18.08 9.89
CA GLN A 494 17.70 19.17 10.74
C GLN A 494 17.95 18.91 12.22
N ARG A 495 17.84 17.66 12.66
CA ARG A 495 18.12 17.25 14.04
C ARG A 495 19.60 16.97 14.32
N SER A 496 20.49 17.18 13.36
CA SER A 496 21.93 16.94 13.50
C SER A 496 22.65 17.90 14.47
N GLY A 497 22.05 19.06 14.74
CA GLY A 497 22.60 20.08 15.66
C GLY A 497 23.64 21.01 15.05
N PHE A 498 23.89 20.92 13.73
CA PHE A 498 24.86 21.79 13.05
C PHE A 498 24.28 23.10 12.50
N ILE A 499 22.95 23.22 12.43
CA ILE A 499 22.28 24.43 11.96
C ILE A 499 22.44 25.54 13.01
N THR A 500 22.91 26.71 12.59
CA THR A 500 23.02 27.91 13.44
C THR A 500 21.92 28.93 13.16
N ILE A 501 21.43 28.97 11.92
CA ILE A 501 20.34 29.86 11.50
C ILE A 501 19.29 29.03 10.80
N TRP A 502 18.06 29.08 11.29
CA TRP A 502 16.90 28.52 10.62
C TRP A 502 16.07 29.67 10.08
N ARG A 503 16.04 29.84 8.75
CA ARG A 503 15.30 30.91 8.11
C ARG A 503 14.07 30.35 7.41
N PHE A 504 12.89 30.81 7.81
CA PHE A 504 11.63 30.56 7.13
C PHE A 504 11.38 31.66 6.10
N GLN A 505 11.03 31.24 4.88
CA GLN A 505 10.69 32.12 3.76
C GLN A 505 9.58 33.10 4.16
N THR A 506 9.86 34.38 3.99
CA THR A 506 8.87 35.45 4.21
C THR A 506 8.24 35.87 2.89
N TYR A 507 7.12 36.59 2.95
CA TYR A 507 6.53 37.20 1.75
C TYR A 507 7.51 38.16 1.05
N ALA A 508 8.31 38.91 1.80
CA ALA A 508 9.34 39.79 1.25
C ALA A 508 10.45 39.02 0.51
N ASP A 509 10.78 37.81 0.96
CA ASP A 509 11.73 36.93 0.25
C ASP A 509 11.17 36.55 -1.13
N ILE A 510 9.88 36.21 -1.19
CA ILE A 510 9.18 35.86 -2.44
C ILE A 510 9.12 37.06 -3.38
N GLU A 511 8.70 38.22 -2.90
CA GLU A 511 8.67 39.45 -3.71
C GLU A 511 10.06 39.77 -4.29
N LYS A 512 11.11 39.67 -3.45
CA LYS A 512 12.47 39.92 -3.91
C LYS A 512 12.92 38.91 -4.95
N SER A 513 12.52 37.66 -4.82
CA SER A 513 12.83 36.62 -5.81
C SER A 513 12.22 36.94 -7.16
N PHE A 514 10.93 37.31 -7.21
CA PHE A 514 10.27 37.71 -8.45
C PHE A 514 10.89 38.98 -9.05
N GLU A 515 11.26 39.95 -8.23
CA GLU A 515 12.00 41.15 -8.67
C GLU A 515 13.33 40.78 -9.33
N LEU A 516 14.11 39.88 -8.71
CA LEU A 516 15.40 39.41 -9.26
C LEU A 516 15.24 38.59 -10.56
N MET A 517 14.10 37.92 -10.74
CA MET A 517 13.74 37.24 -11.99
C MET A 517 13.21 38.20 -13.07
N GLY A 518 12.96 39.47 -12.74
CA GLY A 518 12.34 40.44 -13.64
C GLY A 518 10.84 40.21 -13.89
N GLU A 519 10.18 39.47 -12.99
CA GLU A 519 8.78 39.07 -13.09
C GLU A 519 7.92 39.77 -12.03
N ARG A 520 6.61 39.87 -12.28
CA ARG A 520 5.64 40.32 -11.27
C ARG A 520 5.16 39.11 -10.46
N VAL A 521 4.96 39.31 -9.16
CA VAL A 521 4.40 38.26 -8.28
C VAL A 521 3.00 37.86 -8.79
N PRO A 522 2.79 36.59 -9.17
CA PRO A 522 1.49 36.13 -9.63
C PRO A 522 0.45 36.19 -8.48
N PRO A 523 -0.85 36.38 -8.78
CA PRO A 523 -1.90 36.41 -7.75
C PRO A 523 -1.91 35.17 -6.86
N VAL A 524 -1.55 34.01 -7.41
CA VAL A 524 -1.48 32.74 -6.69
C VAL A 524 -0.39 32.74 -5.60
N TRP A 525 0.62 33.61 -5.69
CA TRP A 525 1.72 33.76 -4.73
C TRP A 525 1.55 34.96 -3.79
N ALA A 526 0.61 35.86 -4.08
CA ALA A 526 0.39 37.08 -3.31
C ALA A 526 0.02 36.77 -1.83
N GLY A 527 0.72 37.40 -0.91
CA GLY A 527 0.53 37.25 0.54
C GLY A 527 0.92 35.89 1.13
N LYS A 528 1.53 34.99 0.35
CA LYS A 528 1.97 33.68 0.84
C LYS A 528 3.38 33.74 1.40
N ASP A 529 3.64 32.95 2.43
CA ASP A 529 4.96 32.74 3.04
C ASP A 529 5.06 31.30 3.57
N ALA A 530 6.14 30.97 4.28
CA ALA A 530 6.36 29.62 4.82
C ALA A 530 5.20 29.09 5.69
N THR A 531 4.35 29.95 6.28
CA THR A 531 3.18 29.50 7.07
C THR A 531 2.12 28.80 6.22
N TYR A 532 2.16 28.98 4.89
CA TYR A 532 1.31 28.28 3.93
C TYR A 532 1.78 26.84 3.64
N SER A 533 2.93 26.41 4.18
CA SER A 533 3.50 25.08 3.95
C SER A 533 3.35 24.17 5.17
N THR A 534 2.83 22.97 4.94
CA THR A 534 2.72 21.88 5.93
C THR A 534 4.11 21.37 6.35
N GLY A 535 5.04 21.30 5.40
CA GLY A 535 6.44 20.98 5.68
C GLY A 535 7.07 22.02 6.58
N CYS A 536 6.94 23.30 6.23
CA CYS A 536 7.49 24.38 7.05
C CYS A 536 6.84 24.44 8.44
N THR A 537 5.57 24.03 8.59
CA THR A 537 4.92 23.87 9.90
C THR A 537 5.60 22.79 10.74
N LYS A 538 5.88 21.61 10.16
CA LYS A 538 6.63 20.54 10.83
C LYS A 538 8.07 20.99 11.15
N GLU A 539 8.74 21.64 10.21
CA GLU A 539 10.08 22.19 10.37
C GLU A 539 10.15 23.24 11.48
N MET A 540 9.13 24.11 11.63
CA MET A 540 9.07 25.09 12.74
C MET A 540 9.06 24.39 14.10
N HIS A 541 8.30 23.30 14.24
CA HIS A 541 8.32 22.52 15.47
C HIS A 541 9.67 21.82 15.70
N ILE A 542 10.29 21.26 14.67
CA ILE A 542 11.64 20.69 14.76
C ILE A 542 12.64 21.77 15.19
N ALA A 543 12.59 22.94 14.58
CA ALA A 543 13.45 24.08 14.90
C ALA A 543 13.31 24.50 16.36
N GLN A 544 12.07 24.62 16.87
CA GLN A 544 11.81 24.91 18.28
C GLN A 544 12.37 23.83 19.22
N ASP A 545 12.24 22.56 18.86
CA ASP A 545 12.76 21.45 19.64
C ASP A 545 14.29 21.38 19.64
N VAL A 546 14.93 21.64 18.49
CA VAL A 546 16.39 21.75 18.38
C VAL A 546 16.90 22.96 19.17
N GLN A 547 16.22 24.10 19.11
CA GLN A 547 16.60 25.32 19.84
C GLN A 547 16.57 25.12 21.37
N LYS A 548 15.70 24.25 21.89
CA LYS A 548 15.71 23.90 23.32
C LYS A 548 17.04 23.26 23.74
N ARG A 549 17.67 22.48 22.85
CA ARG A 549 18.97 21.82 23.07
C ARG A 549 20.16 22.69 22.66
N HIS A 550 19.98 23.52 21.63
CA HIS A 550 20.99 24.41 21.04
C HIS A 550 20.49 25.86 21.12
N ARG A 551 20.74 26.53 22.25
CA ARG A 551 20.17 27.86 22.56
C ARG A 551 20.69 28.97 21.65
N GLU A 552 21.83 28.74 21.02
CA GLU A 552 22.48 29.61 20.03
C GLU A 552 21.81 29.60 18.65
N LEU A 553 20.92 28.62 18.38
CA LEU A 553 20.16 28.56 17.14
C LEU A 553 19.23 29.77 17.00
N GLN A 554 19.39 30.52 15.93
CA GLN A 554 18.50 31.62 15.57
C GLN A 554 17.40 31.14 14.64
N ILE A 555 16.13 31.42 14.98
CA ILE A 555 14.98 31.17 14.11
C ILE A 555 14.51 32.53 13.57
N ILE A 556 14.48 32.67 12.24
CA ILE A 556 14.15 33.91 11.53
C ILE A 556 12.97 33.65 10.61
N GLY A 557 11.97 34.54 10.58
CA GLY A 557 10.84 34.45 9.67
C GLY A 557 9.51 34.79 10.36
N PRO A 558 8.37 34.27 9.86
CA PRO A 558 7.08 34.47 10.50
C PRO A 558 7.06 33.91 11.93
N GLY A 559 6.22 34.51 12.80
CA GLY A 559 6.03 34.04 14.18
C GLY A 559 5.53 32.60 14.22
N SER A 560 5.99 31.82 15.20
CA SER A 560 5.62 30.40 15.33
C SER A 560 4.12 30.18 15.54
N ASP A 561 3.43 31.18 16.12
CA ASP A 561 1.97 31.22 16.31
C ASP A 561 1.19 31.21 15.00
N LYS A 562 1.82 31.57 13.88
CA LYS A 562 1.19 31.61 12.55
C LYS A 562 1.26 30.28 11.80
N PHE A 563 2.06 29.32 12.28
CA PHE A 563 2.18 27.99 11.68
C PHE A 563 1.06 27.08 12.18
N LEU A 564 -0.13 27.24 11.61
CA LEU A 564 -1.38 26.60 12.06
C LEU A 564 -1.85 25.45 11.15
N ARG A 565 -1.13 25.11 10.09
CA ARG A 565 -1.48 23.99 9.20
C ARG A 565 -1.32 22.64 9.92
N ARG A 566 -1.85 21.57 9.32
CA ARG A 566 -1.77 20.21 9.89
C ARG A 566 -0.30 19.84 10.15
N ARG A 567 -0.06 19.03 11.18
CA ARG A 567 1.29 18.63 11.62
C ARG A 567 1.97 17.62 10.70
N GLU A 568 1.24 17.05 9.76
CA GLU A 568 1.71 16.05 8.81
C GLU A 568 1.18 16.36 7.41
N TYR A 569 2.00 16.10 6.39
CA TYR A 569 1.56 16.09 5.00
C TYR A 569 0.43 15.06 4.80
N GLY A 570 -0.48 15.35 3.87
CA GLY A 570 -1.27 14.29 3.25
C GLY A 570 -0.32 13.23 2.65
N VAL A 571 -0.69 11.97 2.75
CA VAL A 571 0.15 10.83 2.34
C VAL A 571 0.65 11.01 0.90
N GLY A 572 1.97 11.16 0.73
CA GLY A 572 2.62 11.38 -0.56
C GLY A 572 2.42 12.77 -1.20
N ARG A 573 1.77 13.73 -0.53
CA ARG A 573 1.47 15.07 -1.08
C ARG A 573 2.52 16.11 -0.71
N PHE A 574 2.83 17.01 -1.65
CA PHE A 574 3.60 18.24 -1.39
C PHE A 574 2.70 19.45 -1.03
N SER A 575 1.40 19.39 -1.33
CA SER A 575 0.40 20.42 -0.98
C SER A 575 -0.79 19.89 -0.20
N ASP A 576 -1.19 20.65 0.82
CA ASP A 576 -2.55 20.61 1.32
C ASP A 576 -3.43 21.42 0.37
N VAL A 577 -4.15 20.73 -0.53
CA VAL A 577 -5.40 21.29 -1.04
C VAL A 577 -6.38 21.26 0.13
N VAL A 578 -6.83 22.43 0.55
CA VAL A 578 -8.00 22.55 1.42
C VAL A 578 -9.13 21.86 0.67
N ILE A 579 -9.51 20.66 1.09
CA ILE A 579 -10.86 20.17 0.82
C ILE A 579 -11.72 21.08 1.69
N GLU A 580 -12.18 22.20 1.12
CA GLU A 580 -13.27 22.95 1.73
C GLU A 580 -14.46 21.98 1.83
N PRO A 581 -15.17 21.97 2.97
CA PRO A 581 -16.28 21.05 3.22
C PRO A 581 -17.43 21.19 2.22
#